data_AF-A0A7W6FYR2-F1
#
_entry.id   AF-A0A7W6FYR2-F1
#
_cell.length_a   1.000
_cell.length_b   1.000
_cell.length_c   1.000
_cell.angle_alpha   90.00
_cell.angle_beta   90.00
_cell.angle_gamma   90.00
#
_symmetry.space_group_name_H-M   'P 1'
#
loop_
_entity.id
_entity.type
_entity.pdbx_description
1 polymer ?
#
loop_
_entity_poly.entity_id
_entity_poly.type
_entity_poly.pdbx_seq_one_letter_code
_entity_poly.pdbx_strand_id
1 'polypeptide(L)' 'MSHDPARGRFFLIQLVRLAGVGCVLMGLLASNGRLANGAVPTWAGYLLLIIGLVGVFVIPTALARKWRTPR' A
#
# COMPACT_ATOMS: atom_id res chain seq x y z
N MET A 1 -2.87 22.81 -21.35
CA MET A 1 -2.09 21.70 -20.76
C MET A 1 -2.79 20.41 -21.15
N SER A 2 -2.28 19.69 -22.16
CA SER A 2 -2.74 18.33 -22.47
C SER A 2 -2.56 17.48 -21.21
N HIS A 3 -3.64 16.89 -20.71
CA HIS A 3 -3.58 16.01 -19.55
C HIS A 3 -2.81 14.77 -19.94
N ASP A 4 -1.51 14.79 -19.70
CA ASP A 4 -0.61 13.68 -20.01
C ASP A 4 -0.98 12.50 -19.09
N PRO A 5 -1.64 11.44 -19.61
CA PRO A 5 -2.18 10.37 -18.77
C PRO A 5 -1.05 9.61 -18.04
N ALA A 6 0.19 9.75 -18.48
CA ALA A 6 1.37 9.21 -17.81
C ALA A 6 1.58 9.82 -16.41
N ARG A 7 1.29 11.12 -16.24
CA ARG A 7 1.50 11.82 -14.97
C ARG A 7 0.52 11.34 -13.89
N GLY A 8 -0.75 11.16 -14.27
CA GLY A 8 -1.79 10.63 -13.37
C GLY A 8 -1.51 9.18 -12.94
N ARG A 9 -1.04 8.34 -13.88
CA ARG A 9 -0.63 6.95 -13.62
C ARG A 9 0.52 6.87 -12.61
N PHE A 10 1.56 7.68 -12.81
CA PHE A 10 2.68 7.75 -11.87
C PHE A 10 2.22 8.19 -10.48
N PHE A 11 1.39 9.24 -10.41
CA PHE A 11 0.87 9.74 -9.14
C PHE A 11 0.04 8.70 -8.37
N LEU A 12 -0.81 7.94 -9.08
CA LEU A 12 -1.58 6.83 -8.50
C LEU A 12 -0.67 5.73 -7.93
N ILE A 13 0.38 5.32 -8.67
CA ILE A 13 1.33 4.32 -8.19
C ILE A 13 2.03 4.79 -6.91
N GLN A 14 2.40 6.07 -6.85
CA GLN A 14 3.05 6.64 -5.66
C GLN A 14 2.09 6.74 -4.47
N LEU A 15 0.83 7.14 -4.69
CA LEU A 15 -0.20 7.14 -3.65
C LEU A 15 -0.44 5.76 -3.07
N VAL A 16 -0.53 4.73 -3.93
CA VAL A 16 -0.69 3.34 -3.49
C VAL A 16 0.50 2.89 -2.64
N ARG A 17 1.72 3.25 -3.02
CA ARG A 17 2.90 2.96 -2.19
C ARG A 17 2.83 3.65 -0.83
N LEU A 18 2.51 4.94 -0.80
CA LEU A 18 2.41 5.69 0.46
C LEU A 18 1.31 5.12 1.36
N ALA A 19 0.15 4.78 0.80
CA ALA A 19 -0.93 4.13 1.52
C ALA A 19 -0.50 2.75 2.06
N GLY A 20 0.18 1.94 1.24
CA GLY A 20 0.71 0.65 1.67
C GLY A 20 1.73 0.77 2.80
N VAL A 21 2.65 1.73 2.74
CA VAL A 21 3.60 2.01 3.82
C VAL A 21 2.86 2.43 5.09
N GLY A 22 1.83 3.28 4.97
CA GLY A 22 0.96 3.64 6.08
C GLY A 22 0.30 2.42 6.74
N CYS A 23 -0.22 1.48 5.94
CA CYS A 23 -0.77 0.21 6.42
C CYS A 23 0.28 -0.65 7.14
N VAL A 24 1.51 -0.74 6.60
CA VAL A 24 2.60 -1.48 7.24
C VAL A 24 2.92 -0.87 8.61
N LEU A 25 3.06 0.45 8.70
CA LEU A 25 3.34 1.14 9.96
C LEU A 25 2.21 0.95 10.97
N MET A 26 0.94 1.05 10.54
CA MET A 26 -0.22 0.76 11.40
C MET A 26 -0.24 -0.69 11.87
N GLY A 27 0.07 -1.65 11.00
CA GLY A 27 0.14 -3.07 11.35
C GLY A 27 1.28 -3.38 12.33
N LEU A 28 2.43 -2.70 12.19
CA LEU A 28 3.55 -2.79 13.13
C LEU A 28 3.16 -2.23 14.51
N LEU A 29 2.46 -1.10 14.55
CA LEU A 29 1.97 -0.52 15.80
C LEU A 29 0.90 -1.40 16.46
N ALA A 30 -0.01 -1.99 15.66
CA ALA A 30 -1.05 -2.90 16.14
C ALA A 30 -0.46 -4.21 16.69
N SER A 31 0.52 -4.81 15.99
CA SER A 31 1.19 -6.04 16.45
C SER A 31 2.00 -5.84 17.73
N ASN A 32 2.50 -4.63 17.97
CA ASN A 32 3.17 -4.27 19.23
C ASN A 32 2.20 -3.85 20.36
N GLY A 33 0.88 -3.97 20.15
CA GLY A 33 -0.13 -3.58 21.15
C GLY A 33 -0.18 -2.08 21.44
N ARG A 34 0.45 -1.25 20.62
CA ARG A 34 0.50 0.21 20.77
C ARG A 34 -0.71 0.91 20.15
N LEU A 35 -1.54 0.18 19.39
CA LEU A 35 -2.72 0.72 18.73
C LEU A 35 -3.98 0.43 19.57
N ALA A 36 -4.82 1.46 19.74
CA ALA A 36 -6.11 1.39 20.45
C ALA A 36 -6.03 0.74 21.84
N ASN A 37 -4.98 1.05 22.62
CA ASN A 37 -4.77 0.53 23.99
C ASN A 37 -4.76 -1.01 24.10
N GLY A 38 -4.34 -1.72 23.05
CA GLY A 38 -4.31 -3.19 23.02
C GLY A 38 -5.65 -3.85 22.70
N ALA A 39 -6.68 -3.08 22.32
CA ALA A 39 -7.96 -3.62 21.88
C ALA A 39 -7.85 -4.35 20.52
N VAL A 40 -6.82 -4.06 19.74
CA VAL A 40 -6.57 -4.75 18.47
C VAL A 40 -5.81 -6.05 18.74
N PRO A 41 -6.36 -7.22 18.35
CA PRO A 41 -5.66 -8.49 18.47
C PRO A 41 -4.37 -8.51 17.65
N THR A 42 -3.32 -9.15 18.17
CA THR A 42 -2.01 -9.26 17.51
C THR A 42 -2.09 -9.84 16.10
N TRP A 43 -2.97 -10.84 15.90
CA TRP A 43 -3.20 -11.46 14.59
C TRP A 43 -3.76 -10.49 13.55
N ALA A 44 -4.59 -9.52 13.97
CA ALA A 44 -5.11 -8.49 13.09
C ALA A 44 -4.00 -7.51 12.66
N GLY A 45 -3.05 -7.22 13.55
CA GLY A 45 -1.84 -6.46 13.22
C GLY A 45 -0.98 -7.16 12.16
N TYR A 46 -0.79 -8.48 12.27
CA TYR A 46 -0.09 -9.27 11.25
C TYR A 46 -0.82 -9.30 9.90
N LEU A 47 -2.16 -9.43 9.89
CA LEU A 47 -2.93 -9.32 8.65
C LEU A 47 -2.76 -7.95 7.99
N LEU A 48 -2.81 -6.88 8.78
CA LEU A 48 -2.63 -5.52 8.26
C LEU A 48 -1.21 -5.30 7.71
N LEU A 49 -0.19 -5.88 8.35
CA LEU A 49 1.18 -5.91 7.81
C LEU A 49 1.23 -6.59 6.44
N ILE A 50 0.65 -7.78 6.32
CA ILE A 50 0.63 -8.54 5.05
C ILE A 50 -0.09 -7.73 3.96
N ILE A 51 -1.25 -7.16 4.28
CA ILE A 51 -2.02 -6.31 3.36
C ILE A 51 -1.20 -5.09 2.93
N GLY A 52 -0.51 -4.44 3.88
CA GLY A 52 0.37 -3.31 3.60
C GLY A 52 1.52 -3.70 2.66
N LEU A 53 2.20 -4.82 2.92
CA LEU A 53 3.27 -5.36 2.06
C LEU A 53 2.76 -5.66 0.65
N VAL A 54 1.61 -6.32 0.53
CA VAL A 54 0.97 -6.58 -0.78
C VAL A 54 0.63 -5.26 -1.48
N GLY A 55 0.13 -4.28 -0.74
CA GLY A 55 -0.16 -2.93 -1.25
C GLY A 55 1.08 -2.19 -1.75
N VAL A 56 2.22 -2.32 -1.08
CA VAL A 56 3.48 -1.65 -1.45
C VAL A 56 4.18 -2.34 -2.62
N PHE A 57 4.15 -3.67 -2.69
CA PHE A 57 4.96 -4.43 -3.63
C PHE A 57 4.17 -5.06 -4.76
N VAL A 58 2.95 -5.55 -4.53
CA VAL A 58 2.19 -6.30 -5.54
C VAL A 58 1.32 -5.36 -6.37
N ILE A 59 0.52 -4.51 -5.72
CA ILE A 59 -0.43 -3.61 -6.40
C ILE A 59 0.28 -2.67 -7.40
N PRO A 60 1.30 -1.88 -7.03
CA PRO A 60 1.94 -0.96 -7.97
C PRO A 60 2.65 -1.69 -9.11
N THR A 61 3.18 -2.90 -8.86
CA THR A 61 3.83 -3.73 -9.89
C THR A 61 2.83 -4.32 -10.86
N ALA A 62 1.64 -4.69 -10.39
CA ALA A 62 0.52 -5.09 -11.25
C ALA A 62 0.00 -3.90 -12.07
N LEU A 63 -0.14 -2.72 -11.44
CA LEU A 63 -0.59 -1.50 -12.12
C LEU A 63 0.40 -1.03 -13.19
N ALA A 64 1.70 -1.07 -12.88
CA ALA A 64 2.77 -0.77 -13.82
C ALA A 64 2.82 -1.77 -14.98
N ARG A 65 2.61 -3.07 -14.73
CA ARG A 65 2.50 -4.09 -15.78
C ARG A 65 1.27 -3.87 -16.66
N LYS A 66 0.12 -3.53 -16.08
CA LYS A 66 -1.12 -3.26 -16.82
C LYS A 66 -1.00 -2.05 -17.76
N TRP A 67 -0.18 -1.07 -17.40
CA TRP A 67 0.03 0.14 -18.20
C TRP A 67 1.30 0.11 -19.06
N ARG A 68 2.08 -0.96 -19.03
CA ARG A 68 3.06 -1.20 -20.08
C ARG A 68 2.30 -1.50 -21.35
N THR A 69 2.31 -0.55 -22.28
CA THR A 69 1.90 -0.77 -23.66
C THR A 69 2.62 -2.02 -24.18
N PRO A 70 1.89 -3.01 -24.75
CA PRO A 70 2.54 -4.11 -25.45
C PRO A 70 3.40 -3.51 -26.57
N ARG A 71 4.62 -4.01 -26.73
CA ARG A 71 5.40 -3.78 -27.96
C ARG A 71 4.95 -4.77 -29.01
#